data_AF-X1UKP1-F1
#
_entry.id   AF-X1UKP1-F1
#
_cell.length_a   1.000
_cell.length_b   1.000
_cell.length_c   1.000
_cell.angle_alpha   90.00
_cell.angle_beta   90.00
_cell.angle_gamma   90.00
#
_symmetry.space_group_name_H-M   'P 1'
#
loop_
_entity.id
_entity.type
_entity.pdbx_description
1 polymer ?
#
loop_
_entity_poly.entity_id
_entity_poly.type
_entity_poly.pdbx_seq_one_letter_code
_entity_poly.pdbx_strand_id
1 'polypeptide(L)'
;KPAGIFLNHREKICFDLRDFIKDIDWGLGKETAYNNLIEKNKSRQFTDLMAVLLEAEKYGSPLNEILEQKSIQINFENMENAERKARRTTVLTLIPLVFLILPAFVLLAGGPVLYVLGNGIFT
;
A
#
# COMPACT_ATOMS: atom_id res chain seq x y z
N LYS A 1 -14.84 6.21 -1.55
CA LYS A 1 -14.92 5.49 -0.25
C LYS A 1 -14.08 4.20 -0.34
N PRO A 2 -12.77 4.23 0.01
CA PRO A 2 -11.84 3.13 -0.26
C PRO A 2 -11.96 1.93 0.69
N ALA A 3 -12.61 2.05 1.86
CA ALA A 3 -12.68 0.99 2.86
C ALA A 3 -13.48 -0.27 2.40
N GLY A 4 -14.47 -0.12 1.51
CA GLY A 4 -15.32 -1.24 1.09
C GLY A 4 -14.64 -2.27 0.18
N ILE A 5 -13.60 -1.87 -0.57
CA ILE A 5 -12.91 -2.76 -1.52
C ILE A 5 -11.94 -3.71 -0.80
N PHE A 6 -11.29 -3.22 0.27
CA PHE A 6 -10.34 -4.00 1.07
C PHE A 6 -11.02 -5.04 1.96
N LEU A 7 -12.21 -4.73 2.48
CA LEU A 7 -12.99 -5.68 3.30
C LEU A 7 -13.46 -6.87 2.46
N ASN A 8 -13.96 -6.60 1.24
CA ASN A 8 -14.41 -7.63 0.31
C ASN A 8 -13.27 -8.61 -0.08
N HIS A 9 -12.05 -8.09 -0.29
CA HIS A 9 -10.90 -8.96 -0.60
C HIS A 9 -10.53 -9.90 0.56
N ARG A 10 -10.59 -9.42 1.81
CA ARG A 10 -10.27 -10.24 2.99
C ARG A 10 -11.30 -11.35 3.18
N GLU A 11 -12.58 -11.04 3.02
CA GLU A 11 -13.66 -12.02 3.12
C GLU A 11 -13.55 -13.08 2.02
N LYS A 12 -13.22 -12.67 0.79
CA LYS A 12 -13.06 -13.59 -0.35
C LYS A 12 -11.90 -14.58 -0.17
N ILE A 13 -10.73 -14.13 0.32
CA ILE A 13 -9.57 -15.01 0.53
C ILE A 13 -9.86 -16.08 1.58
N CYS A 14 -10.51 -15.71 2.69
CA CYS A 14 -10.87 -16.67 3.73
C CYS A 14 -11.88 -17.72 3.23
N PHE A 15 -12.81 -17.30 2.36
CA PHE A 15 -13.76 -18.21 1.73
C PHE A 15 -13.06 -19.18 0.77
N ASP A 16 -12.21 -18.66 -0.12
CA ASP A 16 -11.47 -19.46 -1.10
C ASP A 16 -10.55 -20.49 -0.39
N LEU A 17 -9.88 -20.10 0.71
CA LEU A 17 -9.02 -21.00 1.49
C LEU A 17 -9.82 -22.07 2.25
N ARG A 18 -11.02 -21.73 2.73
CA ARG A 18 -11.93 -22.71 3.35
C ARG A 18 -12.39 -23.74 2.33
N ASP A 19 -12.72 -23.31 1.11
CA ASP A 19 -13.09 -24.23 0.03
C ASP A 19 -11.90 -25.14 -0.34
N PHE A 20 -10.68 -24.61 -0.37
CA PHE A 20 -9.48 -25.42 -0.57
C PHE A 20 -9.29 -26.52 0.49
N ILE A 21 -9.48 -26.20 1.78
CA ILE A 21 -9.40 -27.20 2.85
C ILE A 21 -10.46 -28.29 2.64
N LYS A 22 -11.69 -27.92 2.26
CA LYS A 22 -12.75 -28.88 1.95
C LYS A 22 -12.41 -29.75 0.74
N ASP A 23 -11.82 -29.18 -0.30
CA ASP A 23 -11.42 -29.92 -1.49
C ASP A 23 -10.37 -30.99 -1.11
N ILE A 24 -9.42 -30.66 -0.24
CA ILE A 24 -8.45 -31.62 0.29
C ILE A 24 -9.13 -32.68 1.18
N ASP A 25 -10.04 -32.29 2.07
CA ASP A 25 -10.78 -33.21 2.95
C ASP A 25 -11.64 -34.21 2.14
N TRP A 26 -12.15 -33.79 0.99
CA TRP A 26 -12.90 -34.63 0.05
C TRP A 26 -11.99 -35.55 -0.80
N GLY A 27 -10.68 -35.48 -0.61
CA GLY A 27 -9.72 -36.31 -1.31
C GLY A 27 -9.44 -35.86 -2.74
N LEU A 28 -9.70 -34.60 -3.09
CA LEU A 28 -9.13 -34.07 -4.33
C LEU A 28 -7.60 -34.17 -4.25
N GLY A 29 -6.99 -34.54 -5.38
CA GLY A 29 -5.54 -34.50 -5.52
C GLY A 29 -5.03 -33.11 -5.15
N LYS A 30 -4.01 -33.05 -4.28
CA LYS A 30 -3.49 -31.80 -3.74
C LYS A 30 -3.13 -30.80 -4.83
N GLU A 31 -2.47 -31.25 -5.90
CA GLU A 31 -2.14 -30.40 -7.04
C GLU A 31 -3.38 -29.77 -7.70
N THR A 32 -4.46 -30.53 -7.84
CA THR A 32 -5.73 -30.05 -8.38
C THR A 32 -6.38 -29.03 -7.44
N ALA A 33 -6.33 -29.26 -6.13
CA ALA A 33 -6.84 -28.33 -5.13
C ALA A 33 -6.11 -26.98 -5.17
N TYR A 34 -4.77 -26.98 -5.28
CA TYR A 34 -4.00 -25.74 -5.43
C TYR A 34 -4.31 -25.02 -6.75
N ASN A 35 -4.40 -25.75 -7.87
CA ASN A 35 -4.74 -25.15 -9.16
C ASN A 35 -6.14 -24.50 -9.15
N ASN A 36 -7.13 -25.18 -8.56
CA ASN A 36 -8.48 -24.62 -8.39
C ASN A 36 -8.48 -23.34 -7.54
N LEU A 37 -7.68 -23.32 -6.46
CA LEU A 37 -7.54 -22.16 -5.59
C LEU A 37 -6.87 -20.97 -6.30
N ILE A 38 -5.84 -21.25 -7.10
CA ILE A 38 -5.11 -20.28 -7.92
C ILE A 38 -6.02 -19.65 -8.97
N GLU A 39 -6.85 -20.45 -9.65
CA GLU A 39 -7.75 -19.97 -10.70
C GLU A 39 -8.91 -19.13 -10.15
N LYS A 40 -9.43 -19.47 -8.96
CA LYS A 40 -10.53 -18.75 -8.30
C LYS A 40 -10.14 -17.39 -7.74
N ASN A 41 -8.86 -17.16 -7.43
CA ASN A 41 -8.39 -15.93 -6.79
C ASN A 41 -7.73 -14.96 -7.79
N LYS A 42 -8.16 -13.70 -7.79
CA LYS A 42 -7.62 -12.63 -8.66
C LYS A 42 -6.46 -11.86 -8.03
N SER A 43 -6.13 -12.12 -6.77
CA SER A 43 -5.05 -11.43 -6.06
C SER A 43 -3.70 -12.04 -6.41
N ARG A 44 -2.88 -11.30 -7.15
CA ARG A 44 -1.55 -11.74 -7.60
C ARG A 44 -0.64 -12.20 -6.46
N GLN A 45 -0.59 -11.45 -5.35
CA GLN A 45 0.24 -11.81 -4.19
C GLN A 45 -0.15 -13.15 -3.57
N PHE A 46 -1.45 -13.46 -3.56
CA PHE A 46 -1.97 -14.72 -3.02
C PHE A 46 -1.69 -15.89 -3.96
N THR A 47 -1.94 -15.71 -5.26
CA THR A 47 -1.67 -16.72 -6.28
C THR A 47 -0.18 -17.07 -6.35
N ASP A 48 0.71 -16.07 -6.32
CA ASP A 48 2.16 -16.27 -6.31
C ASP A 48 2.61 -17.05 -5.06
N LEU A 49 1.96 -16.80 -3.92
CA LEU A 49 2.19 -17.58 -2.70
C LEU A 49 1.79 -19.05 -2.89
N MET A 50 0.56 -19.31 -3.32
CA MET A 50 0.05 -20.67 -3.50
C MET A 50 0.85 -21.47 -4.53
N ALA A 51 1.34 -20.82 -5.60
CA ALA A 51 2.19 -21.46 -6.60
C ALA A 51 3.54 -21.93 -6.02
N VAL A 52 4.17 -21.10 -5.19
CA VAL A 52 5.42 -21.46 -4.50
C VAL A 52 5.18 -22.57 -3.47
N LEU A 53 4.04 -22.57 -2.78
CA LEU A 53 3.69 -23.65 -1.84
C LEU A 53 3.43 -24.97 -2.56
N LEU A 54 2.75 -24.94 -3.72
CA LEU A 54 2.55 -26.12 -4.57
C LEU A 54 3.89 -26.71 -5.02
N GLU A 55 4.83 -25.85 -5.42
CA GLU A 55 6.17 -26.26 -5.80
C GLU A 55 6.94 -26.87 -4.61
N ALA A 56 6.90 -26.21 -3.45
CA ALA A 56 7.53 -26.70 -2.23
C ALA A 56 6.97 -28.06 -1.78
N GLU A 57 5.66 -28.27 -1.88
CA GLU A 57 5.01 -29.52 -1.52
C GLU A 57 5.37 -30.66 -2.50
N LYS A 58 5.51 -30.37 -3.80
CA LYS A 58 5.96 -31.34 -4.81
C LYS A 58 7.41 -31.78 -4.61
N TYR A 59 8.28 -30.87 -4.20
CA TYR A 59 9.73 -31.13 -4.06
C TYR A 59 10.17 -31.41 -2.61
N GLY A 60 9.25 -31.38 -1.63
CA GLY A 60 9.55 -31.63 -0.22
C GLY A 60 10.42 -30.53 0.44
N SER A 61 10.43 -29.33 -0.13
CA SER A 61 11.18 -28.18 0.38
C SER A 61 10.59 -27.69 1.71
N PRO A 62 11.40 -27.15 2.66
CA PRO A 62 10.91 -26.69 3.96
C PRO A 62 9.84 -25.59 3.82
N LEU A 63 8.58 -25.97 3.98
CA LEU A 63 7.41 -25.10 3.88
C LEU A 63 7.45 -23.96 4.90
N ASN A 64 7.99 -24.23 6.09
CA ASN A 64 8.13 -23.27 7.18
C ASN A 64 9.01 -22.07 6.78
N GLU A 65 10.14 -22.32 6.13
CA GLU A 65 11.11 -21.29 5.75
C GLU A 65 10.52 -20.34 4.70
N ILE A 66 9.79 -20.89 3.73
CA ILE A 66 9.14 -20.12 2.65
C ILE A 66 8.02 -19.23 3.22
N LEU A 67 7.18 -19.77 4.11
CA LEU A 67 6.11 -19.00 4.75
C LEU A 67 6.65 -17.91 5.68
N GLU A 68 7.72 -18.20 6.42
CA GLU A 68 8.39 -17.22 7.28
C GLU A 68 8.97 -16.07 6.44
N GLN A 69 9.72 -16.40 5.39
CA GLN A 69 10.31 -15.42 4.49
C GLN A 69 9.25 -14.55 3.81
N LYS A 70 8.14 -15.16 3.33
CA LYS A 70 7.06 -14.37 2.72
C LYS A 70 6.33 -13.49 3.74
N SER A 71 6.13 -13.98 4.97
CA SER A 71 5.49 -13.20 6.03
C SER A 71 6.31 -11.94 6.37
N ILE A 72 7.63 -12.10 6.49
CA ILE A 72 8.56 -10.98 6.69
C ILE A 72 8.46 -9.98 5.52
N GLN A 73 8.44 -10.49 4.28
CA GLN A 73 8.32 -9.65 3.09
C GLN A 73 7.01 -8.85 3.05
N ILE A 74 5.87 -9.47 3.37
CA ILE A 74 4.57 -8.79 3.41
C ILE A 74 4.57 -7.69 4.48
N ASN A 75 5.12 -7.95 5.66
CA ASN A 75 5.23 -6.95 6.72
C ASN A 75 6.15 -5.80 6.31
N PHE A 76 7.27 -6.09 5.64
CA PHE A 76 8.17 -5.07 5.12
C PHE A 76 7.50 -4.19 4.06
N GLU A 77 6.80 -4.78 3.09
CA GLU A 77 6.03 -4.03 2.08
C GLU A 77 4.96 -3.15 2.73
N ASN A 78 4.28 -3.62 3.78
CA ASN A 78 3.31 -2.83 4.52
C ASN A 78 3.97 -1.63 5.20
N MET A 79 5.14 -1.82 5.81
CA MET A 79 5.91 -0.76 6.45
C MET A 79 6.40 0.27 5.42
N GLU A 80 6.95 -0.19 4.30
CA GLU A 80 7.43 0.68 3.22
C GLU A 80 6.29 1.52 2.62
N ASN A 81 5.12 0.92 2.43
CA ASN A 81 3.93 1.62 1.96
C ASN A 81 3.43 2.67 2.96
N ALA A 82 3.59 2.42 4.27
CA ALA A 82 3.30 3.41 5.30
C ALA A 82 4.29 4.59 5.26
N GLU A 83 5.59 4.31 5.11
CA GLU A 83 6.62 5.35 4.97
C GLU A 83 6.47 6.18 3.69
N ARG A 84 6.13 5.55 2.57
CA ARG A 84 5.86 6.23 1.30
C ARG A 84 4.70 7.21 1.43
N LYS A 85 3.68 6.88 2.22
CA LYS A 85 2.57 7.81 2.53
C LYS A 85 3.05 8.98 3.41
N ALA A 86 3.85 8.71 4.44
CA ALA A 86 4.39 9.75 5.32
C ALA A 86 5.30 10.76 4.57
N ARG A 87 6.16 10.27 3.68
CA ARG A 87 7.03 11.14 2.85
C ARG A 87 6.24 12.05 1.91
N ARG A 88 5.16 11.54 1.31
CA ARG A 88 4.28 12.35 0.45
C ARG A 88 3.59 13.47 1.24
N THR A 89 3.17 13.20 2.47
CA THR A 89 2.56 14.23 3.33
C THR A 89 3.54 15.37 3.64
N THR A 90 4.82 15.06 3.90
CA THR A 90 5.83 16.08 4.23
C THR A 90 6.06 17.08 3.09
N VAL A 91 6.13 16.58 1.85
CA VAL A 91 6.29 17.45 0.68
C VAL A 91 5.04 18.30 0.45
N LEU A 92 3.84 17.74 0.66
CA LEU A 92 2.58 18.47 0.55
C LEU A 92 2.43 19.56 1.63
N THR A 93 3.03 19.40 2.82
CA THR A 93 3.02 20.45 3.86
C THR A 93 4.00 21.61 3.61
N LEU A 94 5.04 21.42 2.79
CA LEU A 94 5.99 22.48 2.45
C LEU A 94 5.41 23.52 1.47
N ILE A 95 4.61 23.07 0.50
CA ILE A 95 3.97 23.95 -0.51
C ILE A 95 3.14 25.09 0.12
N PRO A 96 2.18 24.82 1.04
CA PRO A 96 1.38 25.88 1.66
C PRO A 96 2.23 26.81 2.54
N LEU A 97 3.30 26.30 3.18
CA LEU A 97 4.22 27.11 3.97
C LEU A 97 4.93 28.16 3.09
N VAL A 98 5.44 27.73 1.92
CA VAL A 98 6.10 28.62 0.96
C VAL A 98 5.11 29.65 0.40
N PHE A 99 3.88 29.22 0.08
CA PHE A 99 2.82 30.11 -0.41
C PHE A 99 2.37 31.16 0.62
N LEU A 100 2.59 30.93 1.92
CA LEU A 100 2.27 31.89 2.98
C LEU A 100 3.41 32.89 3.25
N ILE A 101 4.66 32.47 3.10
CA ILE A 101 5.83 33.32 3.35
C ILE A 101 6.01 34.36 2.23
N LEU A 102 5.77 33.98 0.96
CA LEU A 102 5.88 34.88 -0.18
C LEU A 102 5.03 36.16 -0.07
N PRO A 103 3.70 36.09 0.22
CA PRO A 103 2.88 37.28 0.39
C PRO A 103 3.25 38.06 1.66
N ALA A 104 3.63 37.39 2.75
CA ALA A 104 4.11 38.05 3.96
C ALA A 104 5.40 38.85 3.70
N PHE A 105 6.32 38.31 2.90
CA PHE A 105 7.56 38.97 2.51
C PHE A 105 7.30 40.20 1.62
N VAL A 106 6.38 40.09 0.64
CA VAL A 106 5.98 41.23 -0.21
C VAL A 106 5.34 42.34 0.61
N LEU A 107 4.50 42.01 1.59
CA LEU A 107 3.90 43.01 2.49
C LEU A 107 4.96 43.66 3.39
N LEU A 108 5.90 42.89 3.93
CA LEU A 108 6.95 43.40 4.80
C LEU A 108 7.96 44.29 4.06
N ALA A 109 8.44 43.85 2.89
CA ALA A 109 9.44 44.57 2.11
C ALA A 109 8.82 45.70 1.27
N GLY A 110 7.64 45.47 0.68
CA GLY A 110 6.94 46.42 -0.17
C GLY A 110 6.13 47.46 0.61
N GLY A 111 5.65 47.14 1.82
CA GLY A 111 4.85 48.05 2.64
C GLY A 111 5.55 49.40 2.92
N PRO A 112 6.80 49.41 3.44
CA PRO A 112 7.52 50.65 3.69
C PRO A 112 7.85 51.41 2.40
N VAL A 113 8.21 50.70 1.32
CA VAL A 113 8.56 51.31 0.02
C VAL A 113 7.35 52.01 -0.60
N LEU A 114 6.18 51.37 -0.58
CA LEU A 114 4.93 51.95 -1.05
C LEU A 114 4.46 53.12 -0.17
N TYR A 115 4.63 53.01 1.15
CA TYR A 115 4.28 54.08 2.09
C TYR A 115 5.13 55.34 1.87
N VAL A 116 6.44 55.18 1.69
CA VAL A 116 7.37 56.29 1.45
C VAL A 116 7.14 56.94 0.08
N LEU A 117 6.91 56.15 -0.98
CA LEU A 117 6.56 56.68 -2.31
C LEU A 117 5.21 57.41 -2.31
N GLY A 118 4.21 56.91 -1.58
CA GLY A 118 2.90 57.54 -1.48
C GLY A 118 2.94 58.91 -0.79
N ASN A 119 3.73 59.06 0.27
CA ASN A 119 3.90 60.35 0.96
C ASN A 119 4.73 61.37 0.15
N GLY A 120 5.60 60.91 -0.76
CA GLY A 120 6.38 61.79 -1.63
C GLY A 120 5.64 62.32 -2.86
N ILE A 121 4.45 61.79 -3.19
CA ILE A 121 3.63 62.22 -4.34
C ILE A 121 2.55 63.24 -3.92
N PHE A 122 2.22 63.35 -2.63
CA PHE A 122 1.14 64.21 -2.11
C PHE A 122 1.61 65.47 -1.36
N THR A 123 2.87 65.88 -1.53
CA THR A 123 3.43 67.20 -1.14
C THR A 123 4.01 67.85 -2.38
#